data_AF-A0A9W7X4A5-F1
#
_entry.id   AF-A0A9W7X4A5-F1
#
_cell.length_a   1.000
_cell.length_b   1.000
_cell.length_c   1.000
_cell.angle_alpha   90.00
_cell.angle_beta   90.00
_cell.angle_gamma   90.00
#
_symmetry.space_group_name_H-M   'P 1'
#
loop_
_entity.id
_entity.type
_entity.pdbx_description
1 polymer ?
#
loop_
_entity_poly.entity_id
_entity_poly.type
_entity_poly.pdbx_seq_one_letter_code
_entity_poly.pdbx_strand_id
1 'polypeptide(L)'
;MNIFTKVPGLAQQTSKLGSVLQRAFYGSSGRVTLFEQRNFAGRRLDLTSDCHKLSDKNFPDRCNSVQVESGSWVGYEHENFRGRQYLWDMSDRGEYNCSEKWCAQGDHISSVRAVKQDNNPPRAQLFDRAGFSGKKTELHDDIPNLLSRYSLNRVTSIRVMGGTWVVYQEPNYRGAHYVLEKKDYNNFSDWGAQNSTVGSIRRVRFN
;
A
#
# COMPACT_ATOMS: atom_id res chain seq x y z
N MET A 1 -64.77 8.99 -22.02
CA MET A 1 -64.41 10.01 -21.02
C MET A 1 -63.26 9.43 -20.19
N ASN A 2 -62.07 10.00 -20.40
CA ASN A 2 -60.75 9.82 -19.78
C ASN A 2 -60.22 8.41 -19.46
N ILE A 3 -59.37 7.99 -20.40
CA ILE A 3 -58.39 6.91 -20.37
C ILE A 3 -57.15 7.42 -19.62
N PHE A 4 -56.72 6.74 -18.57
CA PHE A 4 -55.33 6.82 -18.09
C PHE A 4 -54.84 5.39 -17.82
N THR A 5 -54.19 4.84 -18.83
CA THR A 5 -53.37 3.64 -18.77
C THR A 5 -52.14 3.92 -17.89
N LYS A 6 -51.94 3.09 -16.86
CA LYS A 6 -50.66 3.01 -16.14
C LYS A 6 -49.57 2.64 -17.15
N VAL A 7 -48.61 3.53 -17.37
CA VAL A 7 -47.36 3.21 -18.06
C VAL A 7 -46.36 2.74 -17.00
N PRO A 8 -45.96 1.45 -16.97
CA PRO A 8 -44.89 1.00 -16.09
C PRO A 8 -43.56 1.21 -16.82
N GLY A 9 -42.74 2.14 -16.36
CA GLY A 9 -41.40 2.31 -16.91
C GLY A 9 -40.83 3.71 -16.76
N LEU A 10 -40.60 4.17 -15.53
CA LEU A 10 -39.77 5.34 -15.28
C LEU A 10 -39.33 5.40 -13.81
N ALA A 11 -38.56 4.39 -13.40
CA ALA A 11 -37.83 4.46 -12.14
C ALA A 11 -36.64 3.48 -12.20
N GLN A 12 -35.66 3.73 -13.08
CA GLN A 12 -34.31 3.14 -12.97
C GLN A 12 -33.38 3.74 -14.04
N GLN A 13 -33.14 5.05 -14.01
CA GLN A 13 -32.02 5.59 -14.78
C GLN A 13 -31.36 6.80 -14.12
N THR A 14 -30.97 6.62 -12.87
CA THR A 14 -29.96 7.43 -12.17
C THR A 14 -29.10 6.39 -11.42
N SER A 15 -27.81 6.18 -11.59
CA SER A 15 -26.70 7.01 -12.06
C SER A 15 -25.49 6.11 -12.38
N LYS A 16 -25.48 5.40 -13.52
CA LYS A 16 -24.27 4.66 -13.96
C LYS A 16 -23.09 5.61 -14.27
N LEU A 17 -23.37 6.82 -14.72
CA LEU A 17 -22.36 7.87 -14.92
C LEU A 17 -21.83 8.43 -13.59
N GLY A 18 -22.67 8.50 -12.55
CA GLY A 18 -22.27 8.94 -11.22
C GLY A 18 -21.27 8.00 -10.55
N SER A 19 -21.48 6.68 -10.65
CA SER A 19 -20.56 5.69 -10.08
C SER A 19 -19.25 5.55 -10.87
N VAL A 20 -19.29 5.77 -12.19
CA VAL A 20 -18.08 5.76 -13.03
C VAL A 20 -17.23 7.02 -12.79
N LEU A 21 -17.85 8.20 -12.68
CA LEU A 21 -17.12 9.43 -12.35
C LEU A 21 -16.63 9.43 -10.89
N GLN A 22 -17.39 8.85 -9.96
CA GLN A 22 -16.93 8.70 -8.57
C GLN A 22 -15.75 7.72 -8.46
N ARG A 23 -15.69 6.66 -9.29
CA ARG A 23 -14.51 5.78 -9.38
C ARG A 23 -13.36 6.35 -10.21
N ALA A 24 -13.64 7.24 -11.15
CA ALA A 24 -12.62 7.87 -12.00
C ALA A 24 -11.90 9.04 -11.30
N PHE A 25 -12.53 9.68 -10.31
CA PHE A 25 -11.94 10.77 -9.53
C PHE A 25 -11.61 10.41 -8.07
N TYR A 26 -12.18 9.32 -7.53
CA TYR A 26 -11.88 8.82 -6.18
C TYR A 26 -11.43 7.35 -6.26
N GLY A 27 -10.11 7.15 -6.41
CA GLY A 27 -9.49 6.02 -5.70
C GLY A 27 -9.93 6.11 -4.23
N SER A 28 -10.18 4.98 -3.56
CA SER A 28 -10.81 4.95 -2.23
C SER A 28 -10.31 6.12 -1.39
N SER A 29 -11.22 6.95 -0.85
CA SER A 29 -10.85 8.12 -0.05
C SER A 29 -10.20 7.61 1.22
N GLY A 30 -8.92 7.29 1.12
CA GLY A 30 -8.10 6.87 2.22
C GLY A 30 -8.05 8.02 3.21
N ARG A 31 -7.90 7.69 4.48
CA ARG A 31 -7.68 8.67 5.53
C ARG A 31 -6.68 8.10 6.51
N VAL A 32 -5.67 8.91 6.82
CA VAL A 32 -4.63 8.59 7.78
C VAL A 32 -4.37 9.81 8.65
N THR A 33 -4.17 9.59 9.94
CA THR A 33 -3.73 10.60 10.89
C THR A 33 -2.34 10.25 11.39
N LEU A 34 -1.42 11.20 11.26
CA LEU A 34 -0.07 11.12 11.78
C LEU A 34 0.02 11.86 13.11
N PHE A 35 0.82 11.33 14.02
CA PHE A 35 1.04 11.91 15.34
C PHE A 35 2.55 12.03 15.61
N GLU A 36 2.94 13.19 16.11
CA GLU A 36 4.35 13.51 16.41
C GLU A 36 4.92 12.56 17.48
N GLN A 37 4.11 12.17 18.47
CA GLN A 37 4.51 11.33 19.59
C GLN A 37 3.91 9.92 19.50
N ARG A 38 4.35 9.04 20.38
CA ARG A 38 3.80 7.68 20.54
C ARG A 38 2.37 7.75 21.10
N ASN A 39 1.63 6.67 20.96
CA ASN A 39 0.28 6.49 21.51
C ASN A 39 -0.70 7.62 21.15
N PHE A 40 -0.62 8.09 19.90
CA PHE A 40 -1.55 9.03 19.29
C PHE A 40 -1.58 10.41 19.99
N ALA A 41 -0.40 10.87 20.42
CA ALA A 41 -0.23 12.10 21.18
C ALA A 41 0.59 13.17 20.43
N GLY A 42 0.60 14.38 20.97
CA GLY A 42 1.32 15.52 20.42
C GLY A 42 0.62 16.19 19.24
N ARG A 43 1.39 16.84 18.36
CA ARG A 43 0.83 17.42 17.13
C ARG A 43 0.26 16.32 16.25
N ARG A 44 -0.88 16.60 15.61
CA ARG A 44 -1.54 15.70 14.67
C ARG A 44 -1.65 16.31 13.28
N LEU A 45 -1.66 15.46 12.26
CA LEU A 45 -1.93 15.83 10.88
C LEU A 45 -2.84 14.78 10.23
N ASP A 46 -4.01 15.22 9.78
CA ASP A 46 -4.96 14.39 9.04
C ASP A 46 -4.70 14.53 7.53
N LEU A 47 -4.55 13.41 6.83
CA LEU A 47 -4.32 13.34 5.39
C LEU A 47 -5.40 12.50 4.71
N THR A 48 -5.92 13.03 3.60
CA THR A 48 -6.88 12.35 2.69
C THR A 48 -6.38 12.28 1.25
N SER A 49 -5.18 12.81 1.00
CA SER A 49 -4.46 12.74 -0.27
C SER A 49 -2.95 12.71 -0.02
N ASP A 50 -2.19 12.46 -1.07
CA ASP A 50 -0.73 12.43 -1.00
C ASP A 50 -0.15 13.76 -0.48
N CYS A 51 0.89 13.66 0.33
CA CYS A 51 1.62 14.77 0.90
C CYS A 51 3.10 14.62 0.56
N HIS A 52 3.58 15.42 -0.39
CA HIS A 52 4.96 15.41 -0.88
C HIS A 52 5.98 15.89 0.15
N LYS A 53 5.54 16.71 1.12
CA LYS A 53 6.37 17.33 2.13
C LYS A 53 5.52 17.68 3.36
N LEU A 54 5.76 17.03 4.49
CA LEU A 54 4.95 17.22 5.71
C LEU A 54 5.06 18.63 6.30
N SER A 55 6.22 19.26 6.17
CA SER A 55 6.45 20.62 6.68
C SER A 55 5.54 21.67 6.02
N ASP A 56 5.10 21.45 4.77
CA ASP A 56 4.15 22.33 4.09
C ASP A 56 2.76 22.35 4.76
N LYS A 57 2.49 21.34 5.58
CA LYS A 57 1.30 21.23 6.44
C LYS A 57 1.59 21.61 7.90
N ASN A 58 2.72 22.27 8.16
CA ASN A 58 3.20 22.61 9.51
C ASN A 58 3.33 21.39 10.44
N PHE A 59 3.60 20.21 9.91
CA PHE A 59 3.89 19.01 10.69
C PHE A 59 5.41 18.75 10.64
N PRO A 60 6.06 18.46 11.79
CA PRO A 60 7.50 18.20 11.80
C PRO A 60 7.83 16.93 11.02
N ASP A 61 9.08 16.78 10.57
CA ASP A 61 9.54 15.52 9.98
C ASP A 61 9.83 14.48 11.08
N ARG A 62 8.83 14.28 11.94
CA ARG A 62 8.84 13.44 13.13
C ARG A 62 7.45 12.84 13.31
N CYS A 63 7.34 11.52 13.15
CA CYS A 63 6.08 10.80 13.30
C CYS A 63 6.33 9.51 14.08
N ASN A 64 5.66 9.37 15.22
CA ASN A 64 5.87 8.26 16.15
C ASN A 64 4.61 7.41 16.37
N SER A 65 3.44 7.84 15.92
CA SER A 65 2.27 6.96 15.81
C SER A 65 1.35 7.37 14.67
N VAL A 66 0.58 6.42 14.15
CA VAL A 66 -0.28 6.58 12.98
C VAL A 66 -1.60 5.83 13.20
N GLN A 67 -2.71 6.45 12.79
CA GLN A 67 -4.02 5.82 12.69
C GLN A 67 -4.50 5.83 11.25
N VAL A 68 -4.76 4.66 10.68
CA VAL A 68 -5.35 4.50 9.35
C VAL A 68 -6.84 4.25 9.52
N GLU A 69 -7.64 5.21 9.09
CA GLU A 69 -9.10 5.11 9.16
C GLU A 69 -9.68 4.43 7.91
N SER A 70 -9.04 4.61 6.76
CA SER A 70 -9.41 3.96 5.50
C SER A 70 -8.25 3.91 4.52
N GLY A 71 -8.28 2.91 3.64
CA GLY A 71 -7.25 2.69 2.62
C GLY A 71 -5.97 2.07 3.20
N SER A 72 -4.85 2.35 2.56
CA SER A 72 -3.51 2.02 3.03
C SER A 72 -2.56 3.10 2.57
N TRP A 73 -1.51 3.33 3.33
CA TRP A 73 -0.63 4.49 3.19
C TRP A 73 0.83 4.07 3.34
N VAL A 74 1.73 4.84 2.73
CA VAL A 74 3.17 4.65 2.89
C VAL A 74 3.80 5.96 3.32
N GLY A 75 4.48 5.94 4.45
CA GLY A 75 5.38 6.99 4.88
C GLY A 75 6.77 6.79 4.29
N TYR A 76 7.44 7.89 3.99
CA TYR A 76 8.78 7.91 3.44
C TYR A 76 9.69 8.78 4.29
N GLU A 77 10.93 8.30 4.46
CA GLU A 77 11.96 9.00 5.22
C GLU A 77 12.26 10.40 4.63
N HIS A 78 12.22 10.56 3.31
CA HIS A 78 12.53 11.82 2.64
C HIS A 78 11.32 12.38 1.89
N GLU A 79 11.39 13.68 1.59
CA GLU A 79 10.42 14.38 0.76
C GLU A 79 10.30 13.76 -0.64
N ASN A 80 9.12 13.91 -1.25
CA ASN A 80 8.80 13.42 -2.59
C ASN A 80 8.92 11.89 -2.74
N PHE A 81 8.49 11.15 -1.72
CA PHE A 81 8.37 9.69 -1.72
C PHE A 81 9.70 8.96 -1.94
N ARG A 82 10.76 9.43 -1.27
CA ARG A 82 12.13 8.91 -1.39
C ARG A 82 12.62 8.33 -0.08
N GLY A 83 13.69 7.53 -0.17
CA GLY A 83 14.28 6.87 0.99
C GLY A 83 13.50 5.63 1.42
N ARG A 84 13.63 5.25 2.70
CA ARG A 84 12.96 4.07 3.26
C ARG A 84 11.44 4.25 3.27
N GLN A 85 10.73 3.14 3.06
CA GLN A 85 9.27 3.07 3.04
C GLN A 85 8.76 2.45 4.36
N TYR A 86 7.61 2.93 4.81
CA TYR A 86 6.91 2.42 5.99
C TYR A 86 5.43 2.25 5.68
N LEU A 87 4.99 1.00 5.58
CA LEU A 87 3.59 0.67 5.27
C LEU A 87 2.69 0.80 6.50
N TRP A 88 1.61 1.55 6.34
CA TRP A 88 0.47 1.62 7.27
C TRP A 88 -0.79 1.15 6.55
N ASP A 89 -1.21 -0.08 6.85
CA ASP A 89 -2.39 -0.72 6.27
C ASP A 89 -3.34 -1.21 7.38
N MET A 90 -4.40 -1.92 7.01
CA MET A 90 -5.43 -2.34 7.98
C MET A 90 -5.07 -3.60 8.78
N SER A 91 -3.81 -4.05 8.78
CA SER A 91 -3.39 -5.31 9.42
C SER A 91 -3.57 -5.35 10.94
N ASP A 92 -3.48 -4.21 11.60
CA ASP A 92 -3.67 -4.07 13.06
C ASP A 92 -4.80 -3.09 13.36
N ARG A 93 -5.94 -3.26 12.66
CA ARG A 93 -7.08 -2.33 12.71
C ARG A 93 -6.72 -0.88 12.36
N GLY A 94 -5.60 -0.69 11.64
CA GLY A 94 -5.06 0.62 11.30
C GLY A 94 -4.34 1.34 12.45
N GLU A 95 -4.06 0.69 13.58
CA GLU A 95 -3.50 1.33 14.77
C GLU A 95 -2.01 1.05 14.98
N TYR A 96 -1.19 2.05 14.66
CA TYR A 96 0.25 2.00 14.85
C TYR A 96 0.69 2.96 15.95
N ASN A 97 0.65 2.52 17.21
CA ASN A 97 0.91 3.37 18.37
C ASN A 97 2.39 3.70 18.63
N CYS A 98 3.33 3.05 17.94
CA CYS A 98 4.76 3.34 18.01
C CYS A 98 5.46 3.00 16.69
N SER A 99 6.62 3.60 16.44
CA SER A 99 7.32 3.46 15.15
C SER A 99 7.90 2.07 14.89
N GLU A 100 8.11 1.28 15.95
CA GLU A 100 8.55 -0.10 15.83
C GLU A 100 7.49 -1.00 15.17
N LYS A 101 6.19 -0.65 15.28
CA LYS A 101 5.11 -1.42 14.64
C LYS A 101 5.17 -1.42 13.11
N TRP A 102 5.85 -0.46 12.49
CA TRP A 102 6.09 -0.41 11.04
C TRP A 102 7.57 -0.63 10.69
N CYS A 103 8.34 -1.25 11.59
CA CYS A 103 9.75 -1.59 11.39
C CYS A 103 10.66 -0.37 11.14
N ALA A 104 10.32 0.82 11.63
CA ALA A 104 11.23 1.95 11.54
C ALA A 104 12.38 1.87 12.54
N GLN A 105 13.54 2.34 12.12
CA GLN A 105 14.74 2.49 12.96
C GLN A 105 14.85 3.89 13.59
N GLY A 106 13.97 4.81 13.18
CA GLY A 106 13.88 6.19 13.64
C GLY A 106 12.45 6.70 13.46
N ASP A 107 12.25 7.99 13.69
CA ASP A 107 10.93 8.63 13.61
C ASP A 107 10.80 9.64 12.46
N HIS A 108 11.79 9.70 11.58
CA HIS A 108 11.81 10.64 10.48
C HIS A 108 10.88 10.19 9.34
N ILE A 109 9.80 10.93 9.14
CA ILE A 109 8.88 10.81 8.01
C ILE A 109 8.73 12.20 7.43
N SER A 110 8.99 12.34 6.13
CA SER A 110 8.96 13.65 5.44
C SER A 110 7.92 13.70 4.32
N SER A 111 7.44 12.56 3.83
CA SER A 111 6.34 12.49 2.86
C SER A 111 5.50 11.24 3.02
N VAL A 112 4.24 11.32 2.57
CA VAL A 112 3.24 10.27 2.76
C VAL A 112 2.37 10.19 1.52
N ARG A 113 2.07 8.98 1.03
CA ARG A 113 1.10 8.80 -0.07
C ARG A 113 0.13 7.66 0.21
N ALA A 114 -1.02 7.71 -0.44
CA ALA A 114 -1.95 6.60 -0.49
C ALA A 114 -1.38 5.47 -1.36
N VAL A 115 -1.68 4.22 -0.98
CA VAL A 115 -1.39 3.03 -1.78
C VAL A 115 -2.55 2.78 -2.72
N LYS A 116 -2.26 2.53 -4.00
CA LYS A 116 -3.28 2.15 -4.96
C LYS A 116 -3.77 0.74 -4.67
N GLN A 117 -5.06 0.62 -4.36
CA GLN A 117 -5.74 -0.66 -4.22
C GLN A 117 -6.00 -1.28 -5.60
N ASP A 118 -5.60 -2.53 -5.78
CA ASP A 118 -6.02 -3.35 -6.91
C ASP A 118 -7.01 -4.43 -6.45
N ASN A 119 -8.22 -4.42 -7.02
CA ASN A 119 -9.30 -5.33 -6.65
C ASN A 119 -9.30 -6.64 -7.45
N ASN A 120 -8.29 -6.88 -8.29
CA ASN A 120 -8.11 -8.17 -8.95
C ASN A 120 -7.69 -9.24 -7.93
N PRO A 121 -8.01 -10.53 -8.20
CA PRO A 121 -7.52 -11.64 -7.37
C PRO A 121 -6.00 -11.55 -7.15
N PRO A 122 -5.51 -11.70 -5.90
CA PRO A 122 -4.09 -11.60 -5.61
C PRO A 122 -3.26 -12.58 -6.44
N ARG A 123 -2.30 -12.03 -7.18
CA ARG A 123 -1.36 -12.82 -7.97
C ARG A 123 -0.06 -12.07 -8.22
N ALA A 124 1.05 -12.67 -7.78
CA ALA A 124 2.41 -12.18 -8.04
C ALA A 124 3.28 -13.30 -8.63
N GLN A 125 4.19 -12.95 -9.54
CA GLN A 125 5.22 -13.85 -10.06
C GLN A 125 6.59 -13.30 -9.70
N LEU A 126 7.42 -14.12 -9.07
CA LEU A 126 8.76 -13.79 -8.63
C LEU A 126 9.76 -14.58 -9.47
N PHE A 127 10.85 -13.90 -9.84
CA PHE A 127 11.90 -14.45 -10.69
C PHE A 127 13.27 -14.22 -10.04
N ASP A 128 14.14 -15.21 -10.11
CA ASP A 128 15.50 -15.12 -9.56
C ASP A 128 16.45 -14.26 -10.41
N ARG A 129 16.11 -13.99 -11.68
CA ARG A 129 16.86 -13.11 -12.60
C ARG A 129 16.04 -11.90 -13.05
N ALA A 130 16.74 -10.90 -13.60
CA ALA A 130 16.13 -9.70 -14.15
C ALA A 130 15.33 -10.01 -15.42
N GLY A 131 14.43 -9.09 -15.80
CA GLY A 131 13.65 -9.19 -17.03
C GLY A 131 12.73 -10.43 -17.07
N PHE A 132 12.25 -10.88 -15.91
CA PHE A 132 11.30 -12.00 -15.78
C PHE A 132 11.83 -13.33 -16.31
N SER A 133 13.12 -13.58 -16.09
CA SER A 133 13.82 -14.79 -16.55
C SER A 133 14.25 -15.69 -15.39
N GLY A 134 14.71 -16.90 -15.70
CA GLY A 134 15.19 -17.86 -14.71
C GLY A 134 14.06 -18.60 -13.97
N LYS A 135 14.30 -19.00 -12.72
CA LYS A 135 13.32 -19.76 -11.92
C LYS A 135 12.15 -18.86 -11.57
N LYS A 136 10.95 -19.28 -11.96
CA LYS A 136 9.67 -18.61 -11.65
C LYS A 136 9.01 -19.23 -10.43
N THR A 137 8.44 -18.40 -9.56
CA THR A 137 7.53 -18.80 -8.47
C THR A 137 6.29 -17.93 -8.51
N GLU A 138 5.10 -18.55 -8.52
CA GLU A 138 3.82 -17.83 -8.54
C GLU A 138 3.15 -17.91 -7.17
N LEU A 139 2.64 -16.77 -6.69
CA LEU A 139 2.04 -16.62 -5.36
C LEU A 139 0.63 -16.03 -5.45
N HIS A 140 -0.23 -16.51 -4.56
CA HIS A 140 -1.61 -16.05 -4.38
C HIS A 140 -1.91 -15.61 -2.94
N ASP A 141 -1.07 -16.04 -1.99
CA ASP A 141 -1.28 -15.84 -0.56
C ASP A 141 -0.02 -15.26 0.11
N ASP A 142 -0.18 -14.89 1.37
CA ASP A 142 0.89 -14.35 2.21
C ASP A 142 1.92 -15.45 2.54
N ILE A 143 3.19 -15.17 2.32
CA ILE A 143 4.30 -16.10 2.55
C ILE A 143 5.24 -15.53 3.61
N PRO A 144 5.20 -16.02 4.87
CA PRO A 144 6.03 -15.51 5.95
C PRO A 144 7.51 -15.93 5.80
N ASN A 145 7.82 -16.97 5.03
CA ASN A 145 9.19 -17.40 4.79
C ASN A 145 9.33 -18.03 3.40
N LEU A 146 9.91 -17.28 2.46
CA LEU A 146 10.12 -17.73 1.08
C LEU A 146 11.16 -18.86 0.98
N LEU A 147 12.16 -18.87 1.88
CA LEU A 147 13.21 -19.88 1.87
C LEU A 147 12.65 -21.25 2.24
N SER A 148 11.88 -21.34 3.32
CA SER A 148 11.30 -22.62 3.75
C SER A 148 10.21 -23.11 2.80
N ARG A 149 9.42 -22.21 2.20
CA ARG A 149 8.29 -22.59 1.34
C ARG A 149 8.68 -22.90 -0.10
N TYR A 150 9.66 -22.18 -0.67
CA TYR A 150 10.00 -22.27 -2.10
C TYR A 150 11.50 -22.44 -2.38
N SER A 151 12.33 -22.55 -1.34
CA SER A 151 13.79 -22.50 -1.44
C SER A 151 14.25 -21.25 -2.21
N LEU A 152 13.62 -20.11 -1.89
CA LEU A 152 13.81 -18.83 -2.56
C LEU A 152 14.20 -17.77 -1.53
N ASN A 153 15.37 -17.15 -1.71
CA ASN A 153 15.83 -16.02 -0.89
C ASN A 153 16.38 -14.85 -1.73
N ARG A 154 16.38 -15.01 -3.06
CA ARG A 154 16.78 -13.98 -4.02
C ARG A 154 15.72 -13.82 -5.09
N VAL A 155 15.19 -12.62 -5.21
CA VAL A 155 14.19 -12.23 -6.20
C VAL A 155 14.70 -10.97 -6.89
N THR A 156 14.90 -11.06 -8.19
CA THR A 156 15.50 -9.99 -8.98
C THR A 156 14.45 -9.27 -9.81
N SER A 157 13.36 -9.93 -10.23
CA SER A 157 12.25 -9.27 -10.91
C SER A 157 10.90 -9.83 -10.45
N ILE A 158 9.86 -9.00 -10.50
CA ILE A 158 8.52 -9.32 -10.00
C ILE A 158 7.48 -8.80 -10.99
N ARG A 159 6.48 -9.62 -11.31
CA ARG A 159 5.23 -9.16 -11.95
C ARG A 159 4.10 -9.18 -10.95
N VAL A 160 3.50 -8.03 -10.67
CA VAL A 160 2.27 -7.94 -9.88
C VAL A 160 1.09 -7.95 -10.84
N MET A 161 0.43 -9.10 -10.95
CA MET A 161 -0.66 -9.33 -11.89
C MET A 161 -2.02 -8.96 -11.28
N GLY A 162 -2.15 -9.11 -9.96
CA GLY A 162 -3.35 -8.77 -9.21
C GLY A 162 -3.09 -8.54 -7.73
N GLY A 163 -3.87 -7.65 -7.14
CA GLY A 163 -3.71 -7.21 -5.75
C GLY A 163 -2.53 -6.25 -5.58
N THR A 164 -2.39 -5.75 -4.36
CA THR A 164 -1.24 -4.91 -3.94
C THR A 164 -0.45 -5.67 -2.88
N TRP A 165 0.87 -5.67 -3.02
CA TRP A 165 1.76 -6.51 -2.23
C TRP A 165 2.80 -5.67 -1.48
N VAL A 166 3.41 -6.26 -0.47
CA VAL A 166 4.60 -5.72 0.18
C VAL A 166 5.62 -6.85 0.34
N VAL A 167 6.85 -6.60 -0.11
CA VAL A 167 7.99 -7.50 0.06
C VAL A 167 8.87 -7.03 1.20
N TYR A 168 9.42 -7.97 1.96
CA TYR A 168 10.28 -7.72 3.10
C TYR A 168 11.61 -8.45 2.90
N GLN A 169 12.72 -7.80 3.24
CA GLN A 169 14.05 -8.40 3.14
C GLN A 169 14.22 -9.58 4.10
N GLU A 170 13.53 -9.59 5.24
CA GLU A 170 13.61 -10.66 6.23
C GLU A 170 12.35 -11.55 6.24
N PRO A 171 12.46 -12.78 6.75
CA PRO A 171 11.29 -13.59 7.08
C PRO A 171 10.40 -12.94 8.15
N ASN A 172 9.15 -13.37 8.19
CA ASN A 172 8.11 -12.96 9.12
C ASN A 172 7.78 -11.47 9.06
N TYR A 173 7.82 -10.89 7.86
CA TYR A 173 7.41 -9.52 7.56
C TYR A 173 8.24 -8.47 8.31
N ARG A 174 9.57 -8.63 8.33
CA ARG A 174 10.51 -7.76 9.05
C ARG A 174 11.55 -7.11 8.14
N GLY A 175 12.25 -6.12 8.68
CA GLY A 175 13.32 -5.41 7.99
C GLY A 175 12.82 -4.42 6.95
N ALA A 176 13.73 -4.02 6.05
CA ALA A 176 13.38 -3.10 4.96
C ALA A 176 12.33 -3.73 4.05
N HIS A 177 11.35 -2.94 3.64
CA HIS A 177 10.20 -3.41 2.89
C HIS A 177 9.76 -2.40 1.83
N TYR A 178 9.06 -2.91 0.82
CA TYR A 178 8.73 -2.16 -0.38
C TYR A 178 7.34 -2.52 -0.86
N VAL A 179 6.50 -1.49 -1.06
CA VAL A 179 5.13 -1.68 -1.56
C VAL A 179 5.16 -1.85 -3.08
N LEU A 180 4.52 -2.92 -3.55
CA LEU A 180 4.43 -3.29 -4.95
C LEU A 180 2.97 -3.20 -5.40
N GLU A 181 2.66 -2.13 -6.12
CA GLU A 181 1.40 -1.97 -6.84
C GLU A 181 1.45 -2.73 -8.18
N LYS A 182 0.29 -2.91 -8.82
CA LYS A 182 0.14 -3.62 -10.11
C LYS A 182 1.04 -3.01 -11.20
N LYS A 183 2.17 -3.67 -11.44
CA LYS A 183 3.22 -3.28 -12.38
C LYS A 183 4.19 -4.45 -12.59
N ASP A 184 4.92 -4.38 -13.69
CA ASP A 184 6.08 -5.20 -13.99
C ASP A 184 7.37 -4.50 -13.50
N TYR A 185 8.05 -5.12 -12.54
CA TYR A 185 9.32 -4.66 -11.97
C TYR A 185 10.45 -5.54 -12.51
N ASN A 186 11.21 -5.02 -13.48
CA ASN A 186 12.26 -5.73 -14.22
C ASN A 186 13.52 -5.99 -13.39
N ASN A 187 13.75 -5.19 -12.35
CA ASN A 187 14.88 -5.31 -11.43
C ASN A 187 14.48 -4.94 -9.99
N PHE A 188 15.22 -5.41 -8.98
CA PHE A 188 14.95 -5.07 -7.59
C PHE A 188 15.08 -3.57 -7.27
N SER A 189 15.88 -2.85 -8.07
CA SER A 189 15.96 -1.39 -7.99
C SER A 189 14.65 -0.69 -8.41
N ASP A 190 13.79 -1.32 -9.22
CA ASP A 190 12.51 -0.74 -9.66
C ASP A 190 11.50 -0.57 -8.52
N TRP A 191 11.65 -1.34 -7.43
CA TRP A 191 10.85 -1.16 -6.20
C TRP A 191 11.63 -0.45 -5.08
N GLY A 192 12.85 0.03 -5.37
CA GLY A 192 13.67 0.79 -4.45
C GLY A 192 14.58 -0.03 -3.53
N ALA A 193 14.73 -1.34 -3.75
CA ALA A 193 15.65 -2.14 -2.96
C ALA A 193 17.11 -1.96 -3.41
N GLN A 194 18.03 -2.12 -2.46
CA GLN A 194 19.48 -2.08 -2.72
C GLN A 194 20.06 -3.42 -3.18
N ASN A 195 19.34 -4.52 -2.94
CA ASN A 195 19.74 -5.86 -3.33
C ASN A 195 18.49 -6.74 -3.59
N SER A 196 18.72 -7.94 -4.14
CA SER A 196 17.67 -8.88 -4.51
C SER A 196 17.14 -9.74 -3.35
N THR A 197 17.55 -9.50 -2.10
CA THR A 197 17.15 -10.36 -0.97
C THR A 197 15.68 -10.13 -0.63
N VAL A 198 14.90 -11.21 -0.61
CA VAL A 198 13.50 -11.18 -0.16
C VAL A 198 13.26 -12.39 0.73
N GLY A 199 12.87 -12.14 1.98
CA GLY A 199 12.63 -13.18 2.98
C GLY A 199 11.15 -13.51 3.15
N SER A 200 10.26 -12.53 2.95
CA SER A 200 8.82 -12.72 3.04
C SER A 200 8.05 -11.73 2.16
N ILE A 201 6.78 -12.06 1.89
CA ILE A 201 5.89 -11.25 1.05
C ILE A 201 4.46 -11.46 1.54
N ARG A 202 3.66 -10.39 1.56
CA ARG A 202 2.23 -10.47 1.88
C ARG A 202 1.42 -9.46 1.08
N ARG A 203 0.11 -9.64 1.06
CA ARG A 203 -0.84 -8.69 0.52
C ARG A 203 -0.96 -7.49 1.46
N VAL A 204 -1.16 -6.31 0.87
CA VAL A 204 -1.54 -5.09 1.60
C VAL A 204 -3.03 -5.16 1.93
N ARG A 205 -3.38 -4.79 3.16
CA ARG A 205 -4.76 -4.86 3.65
C ARG A 205 -5.46 -3.52 3.54
N PHE A 206 -6.47 -3.46 2.69
CA PHE A 206 -7.38 -2.34 2.56
C PHE A 206 -8.68 -2.65 3.31
N ASN A 207 -9.31 -1.64 3.90
CA ASN A 207 -10.59 -1.75 4.60
C ASN A 207 -11.70 -2.26 3.67
#